data_AF-A0A5J5LQW2-F1
#
_entry.id   AF-A0A5J5LQW2-F1
#
_cell.length_a   1.000
_cell.length_b   1.000
_cell.length_c   1.000
_cell.angle_alpha   90.00
_cell.angle_beta   90.00
_cell.angle_gamma   90.00
#
_symmetry.space_group_name_H-M   'P 1'
#
loop_
_entity.id
_entity.type
_entity.pdbx_description
1 polymer ?
#
loop_
_entity_poly.entity_id
_entity_poly.type
_entity_poly.pdbx_seq_one_letter_code
_entity_poly.pdbx_strand_id
1 'polypeptide(L)'
;MKKIILISSLSLTMVVGASWAKPNIVLAETCNYFAGTAVTGKSVNIDLCSIVPASSRSVDFVYYLGNQRLVSQANCDNGTWTTFPERQIHRPRSQATQTMLEVVCSYRFDSSQSTSRIATAIVFSPPSNVRTSPNGNIICSVRERRNINIYGSVGSWYYTDVCGEMGLIHSSQIKFDN
;
A
#
# COMPACT_ATOMS: atom_id res chain seq x y z
N MET A 1 -84.83 -4.02 -1.44
CA MET A 1 -84.52 -3.12 -2.57
C MET A 1 -83.22 -2.39 -2.27
N LYS A 2 -82.36 -2.26 -3.28
CA LYS A 2 -80.94 -1.84 -3.25
C LYS A 2 -80.65 -0.53 -2.51
N LYS A 3 -79.56 -0.50 -1.75
CA LYS A 3 -78.64 0.65 -1.70
C LYS A 3 -77.20 0.16 -1.82
N ILE A 4 -76.58 0.57 -2.93
CA ILE A 4 -75.19 0.35 -3.32
C ILE A 4 -74.36 1.44 -2.64
N ILE A 5 -73.28 1.07 -1.96
CA ILE A 5 -72.26 2.02 -1.52
C ILE A 5 -70.94 1.58 -2.16
N LEU A 6 -70.45 2.42 -3.08
CA LEU A 6 -69.14 2.32 -3.71
C LEU A 6 -68.06 2.63 -2.67
N ILE A 7 -67.07 1.75 -2.54
CA ILE A 7 -65.85 2.02 -1.81
C ILE A 7 -64.72 2.07 -2.84
N SER A 8 -64.16 3.26 -3.04
CA SER A 8 -63.00 3.50 -3.89
C SER A 8 -61.76 2.91 -3.22
N SER A 9 -61.21 1.84 -3.78
CA SER A 9 -59.89 1.32 -3.38
C SER A 9 -58.80 2.07 -4.14
N LEU A 10 -58.09 2.96 -3.45
CA LEU A 10 -56.86 3.59 -3.94
C LEU A 10 -55.72 2.55 -3.82
N SER A 11 -55.31 1.95 -4.93
CA SER A 11 -54.16 1.04 -4.97
C SER A 11 -52.86 1.84 -4.94
N LEU A 12 -52.18 1.86 -3.78
CA LEU A 12 -50.84 2.41 -3.64
C LEU A 12 -49.81 1.35 -4.09
N THR A 13 -49.37 1.41 -5.34
CA THR A 13 -48.28 0.56 -5.83
C THR A 13 -46.96 1.08 -5.26
N MET A 14 -46.41 0.37 -4.29
CA MET A 14 -45.09 0.64 -3.73
C MET A 14 -44.03 0.10 -4.70
N VAL A 15 -43.40 0.99 -5.47
CA VAL A 15 -42.25 0.64 -6.32
C VAL A 15 -41.04 0.50 -5.41
N VAL A 16 -40.66 -0.74 -5.10
CA VAL A 16 -39.38 -1.03 -4.43
C VAL A 16 -38.29 -0.95 -5.49
N GLY A 17 -37.67 0.23 -5.62
CA GLY A 17 -36.46 0.39 -6.41
C GLY A 17 -35.32 -0.36 -5.74
N ALA A 18 -34.97 -1.54 -6.25
CA ALA A 18 -33.73 -2.21 -5.88
C ALA A 18 -32.55 -1.42 -6.48
N SER A 19 -32.00 -0.50 -5.69
CA SER A 19 -30.71 0.13 -5.99
C SER A 19 -29.63 -0.94 -5.88
N TRP A 20 -29.18 -1.46 -7.02
CA TRP A 20 -27.97 -2.26 -7.12
C TRP A 20 -26.77 -1.33 -6.89
N ALA A 21 -26.45 -1.08 -5.62
CA ALA A 21 -25.16 -0.51 -5.28
C ALA A 21 -24.10 -1.51 -5.75
N LYS A 22 -23.38 -1.18 -6.83
CA LYS A 22 -22.22 -1.96 -7.25
C LYS A 22 -21.23 -1.94 -6.09
N PRO A 23 -20.89 -3.09 -5.47
CA PRO A 23 -19.85 -3.10 -4.47
C PRO A 23 -18.56 -2.65 -5.16
N ASN A 24 -18.00 -1.53 -4.70
CA ASN A 24 -16.62 -1.21 -5.00
C ASN A 24 -15.79 -2.23 -4.23
N ILE A 25 -15.38 -3.30 -4.91
CA ILE A 25 -14.38 -4.21 -4.38
C ILE A 25 -13.07 -3.41 -4.37
N VAL A 26 -12.79 -2.77 -3.24
CA VAL A 26 -11.45 -2.26 -2.95
C VAL A 26 -10.61 -3.52 -2.77
N LEU A 27 -9.88 -3.90 -3.81
CA LEU A 27 -8.86 -4.95 -3.67
C LEU A 27 -7.88 -4.45 -2.63
N ALA A 28 -7.95 -5.00 -1.41
CA ALA A 28 -6.95 -4.76 -0.39
C ALA A 28 -5.62 -5.22 -0.98
N GLU A 29 -4.67 -4.28 -1.13
CA GLU A 29 -3.29 -4.62 -1.45
C GLU A 29 -2.85 -5.69 -0.44
N THR A 30 -2.41 -6.84 -0.93
CA THR A 30 -1.91 -7.87 -0.03
C THR A 30 -0.60 -7.35 0.53
N CYS A 31 -0.64 -6.80 1.74
CA CYS A 31 0.54 -6.38 2.52
C CYS A 31 1.53 -7.52 2.76
N ASN A 32 1.23 -8.73 2.32
CA ASN A 32 2.04 -9.91 2.53
C ASN A 32 2.88 -10.21 1.29
N TYR A 33 4.19 -10.34 1.49
CA TYR A 33 5.11 -10.83 0.47
C TYR A 33 5.80 -12.11 0.95
N PHE A 34 5.59 -13.22 0.25
CA PHE A 34 6.28 -14.47 0.54
C PHE A 34 7.69 -14.46 -0.06
N ALA A 35 8.70 -14.33 0.80
CA ALA A 35 10.11 -14.31 0.40
C ALA A 35 10.70 -15.71 0.20
N GLY A 36 10.03 -16.77 0.69
CA GLY A 36 10.45 -18.16 0.54
C GLY A 36 10.53 -18.92 1.87
N THR A 37 11.30 -19.99 1.88
CA THR A 37 11.51 -20.85 3.06
C THR A 37 12.92 -20.69 3.61
N ALA A 38 13.04 -20.43 4.93
CA ALA A 38 14.31 -20.32 5.63
C ALA A 38 15.00 -21.69 5.81
N VAL A 39 16.28 -21.68 6.20
CA VAL A 39 17.05 -22.91 6.50
C VAL A 39 16.42 -23.80 7.57
N THR A 40 15.56 -23.24 8.43
CA THR A 40 14.83 -23.98 9.48
C THR A 40 13.55 -24.66 8.97
N GLY A 41 13.22 -24.51 7.68
CA GLY A 41 11.96 -25.00 7.08
C GLY A 41 10.75 -24.08 7.31
N LYS A 42 10.91 -22.96 8.02
CA LYS A 42 9.84 -21.98 8.25
C LYS A 42 9.71 -21.01 7.08
N SER A 43 8.48 -20.63 6.74
CA SER A 43 8.20 -19.57 5.75
C SER A 43 8.72 -18.22 6.23
N VAL A 44 9.24 -17.40 5.31
CA VAL A 44 9.59 -16.00 5.53
C VAL A 44 8.60 -15.15 4.76
N ASN A 45 7.79 -14.37 5.48
CA ASN A 45 6.86 -13.43 4.87
C ASN A 45 7.14 -12.01 5.35
N ILE A 46 7.11 -11.03 4.46
CA ILE A 46 7.31 -9.61 4.76
C ILE A 46 5.94 -8.95 4.85
N ASP A 47 5.76 -8.10 5.85
CA ASP A 47 4.66 -7.15 5.88
C ASP A 47 5.09 -5.88 5.13
N LEU A 48 4.79 -5.82 3.83
CA LEU A 48 5.12 -4.69 2.97
C LEU A 48 4.54 -3.36 3.48
N CYS A 49 3.43 -3.41 4.21
CA CYS A 49 2.76 -2.24 4.77
C CYS A 49 3.41 -1.74 6.06
N SER A 50 4.29 -2.52 6.66
CA SER A 50 5.11 -2.11 7.81
C SER A 50 6.42 -1.44 7.41
N ILE A 51 6.74 -1.40 6.12
CA ILE A 51 8.02 -0.88 5.64
C ILE A 51 8.04 0.65 5.75
N VAL A 52 8.99 1.17 6.52
CA VAL A 52 9.20 2.60 6.72
C VAL A 52 10.69 2.92 6.55
N PRO A 53 11.07 3.78 5.59
CA PRO A 53 12.45 4.24 5.47
C PRO A 53 12.84 5.03 6.73
N ALA A 54 13.89 4.60 7.43
CA ALA A 54 14.40 5.30 8.61
C ALA A 54 15.56 6.24 8.26
N SER A 55 16.35 5.90 7.23
CA SER A 55 17.39 6.73 6.63
C SER A 55 17.73 6.23 5.22
N SER A 56 18.76 6.78 4.57
CA SER A 56 19.26 6.28 3.28
C SER A 56 19.83 4.86 3.35
N ARG A 57 20.21 4.40 4.55
CA ARG A 57 20.82 3.09 4.80
C ARG A 57 19.98 2.14 5.63
N SER A 58 18.96 2.65 6.32
CA SER A 58 18.16 1.87 7.26
C SER A 58 16.68 1.90 6.92
N VAL A 59 16.05 0.73 6.99
CA VAL A 59 14.62 0.56 6.71
C VAL A 59 14.00 -0.26 7.83
N ASP A 60 13.00 0.30 8.50
CA ASP A 60 12.18 -0.41 9.48
C ASP A 60 11.16 -1.29 8.76
N PHE A 61 10.96 -2.51 9.26
CA PHE A 61 10.02 -3.47 8.67
C PHE A 61 9.61 -4.53 9.70
N VAL A 62 8.55 -5.25 9.35
CA VAL A 62 8.07 -6.44 10.07
C VAL A 62 8.13 -7.62 9.12
N TYR A 63 8.64 -8.74 9.61
CA TYR A 63 8.55 -10.02 8.91
C TYR A 63 8.03 -11.12 9.83
N TYR A 64 7.58 -12.20 9.23
CA TYR A 64 7.08 -13.39 9.89
C TYR A 64 7.97 -14.57 9.55
N LEU A 65 8.50 -15.24 10.58
CA LEU A 65 9.20 -16.52 10.44
C LEU A 65 8.28 -17.64 10.92
N GLY A 66 7.61 -18.31 9.97
CA GLY A 66 6.41 -19.09 10.27
C GLY A 66 5.31 -18.15 10.79
N ASN A 67 4.80 -18.42 12.00
CA ASN A 67 3.78 -17.59 12.65
C ASN A 67 4.38 -16.52 13.58
N GLN A 68 5.71 -16.46 13.72
CA GLN A 68 6.36 -15.54 14.64
C GLN A 68 6.55 -14.18 13.98
N ARG A 69 5.88 -13.15 14.50
CA ARG A 69 6.04 -11.75 14.09
C ARG A 69 7.33 -11.16 14.67
N LEU A 70 8.13 -10.53 13.82
CA LEU A 70 9.44 -10.00 14.16
C LEU A 70 9.54 -8.56 13.67
N VAL A 71 9.67 -7.61 14.60
CA VAL A 71 9.95 -6.21 14.30
C VAL A 71 11.44 -6.06 14.07
N SER A 72 11.83 -5.40 12.98
CA SER A 72 13.22 -5.37 12.56
C SER A 72 13.60 -4.07 11.86
N GLN A 73 14.89 -3.79 11.85
CA GLN A 73 15.48 -2.73 11.04
C GLN A 73 16.58 -3.33 10.17
N ALA A 74 16.46 -3.18 8.87
CA ALA A 74 17.48 -3.56 7.91
C ALA A 74 18.56 -2.48 7.84
N ASN A 75 19.82 -2.89 7.76
CA ASN A 75 20.94 -2.07 7.31
C ASN A 75 21.31 -2.52 5.90
N CYS A 76 20.95 -1.67 4.94
CA CYS A 76 21.02 -1.98 3.52
C CYS A 76 22.42 -1.84 2.93
N ASP A 77 23.36 -1.21 3.64
CA ASP A 77 24.76 -1.09 3.17
C ASP A 77 25.54 -2.39 3.39
N ASN A 78 25.27 -3.08 4.49
CA ASN A 78 26.04 -4.25 4.90
C ASN A 78 25.25 -5.56 4.85
N GLY A 79 24.00 -5.52 4.36
CA GLY A 79 23.16 -6.70 4.18
C GLY A 79 22.84 -7.41 5.49
N THR A 80 22.57 -6.65 6.55
CA THR A 80 22.17 -7.19 7.86
C THR A 80 20.82 -6.65 8.29
N TRP A 81 20.17 -7.30 9.25
CA TRP A 81 19.05 -6.70 9.97
C TRP A 81 19.14 -6.99 11.45
N THR A 82 18.57 -6.09 12.24
CA THR A 82 18.46 -6.23 13.69
C THR A 82 17.01 -6.51 14.06
N THR A 83 16.77 -7.55 14.84
CA THR A 83 15.45 -7.86 15.41
C THR A 83 15.30 -7.25 16.79
N PHE A 84 14.14 -6.69 17.10
CA PHE A 84 13.82 -6.06 18.40
C PHE A 84 12.76 -6.86 19.17
N PRO A 85 12.77 -6.80 20.52
CA PRO A 85 13.62 -5.96 21.39
C PRO A 85 15.03 -6.51 21.69
N GLU A 86 15.34 -7.75 21.33
CA GLU A 86 16.57 -8.45 21.74
C GLU A 86 17.85 -7.87 21.11
N ARG A 87 17.71 -7.03 20.08
CA ARG A 87 18.80 -6.42 19.29
C ARG A 87 19.73 -7.45 18.66
N GLN A 88 19.17 -8.60 18.28
CA GLN A 88 19.94 -9.63 17.61
C GLN A 88 20.21 -9.22 16.17
N ILE A 89 21.48 -9.21 15.78
CA ILE A 89 21.92 -8.93 14.40
C ILE A 89 21.93 -10.24 13.62
N HIS A 90 21.30 -10.23 12.45
CA HIS A 90 21.20 -11.36 11.55
C HIS A 90 21.86 -11.05 10.20
N ARG A 91 22.25 -12.12 9.52
CA ARG A 91 22.69 -12.13 8.11
C ARG A 91 21.88 -13.16 7.34
N PRO A 92 21.70 -12.98 6.01
CA PRO A 92 21.06 -13.98 5.19
C PRO A 92 21.74 -15.35 5.33
N ARG A 93 20.94 -16.39 5.52
CA ARG A 93 21.40 -17.79 5.59
C ARG A 93 20.72 -18.70 4.57
N SER A 94 19.75 -18.15 3.85
CA SER A 94 18.95 -18.82 2.81
C SER A 94 18.60 -17.81 1.73
N GLN A 95 18.20 -18.31 0.56
CA GLN A 95 17.62 -17.46 -0.48
C GLN A 95 16.44 -16.65 0.05
N ALA A 96 15.60 -17.23 0.92
CA ALA A 96 14.46 -16.51 1.48
C ALA A 96 14.85 -15.27 2.30
N THR A 97 15.86 -15.39 3.16
CA THR A 97 16.36 -14.24 3.94
C THR A 97 17.16 -13.24 3.09
N GLN A 98 17.73 -13.68 1.98
CA GLN A 98 18.40 -12.82 1.00
C GLN A 98 17.35 -11.98 0.26
N THR A 99 16.34 -12.63 -0.32
CA THR A 99 15.21 -11.98 -0.99
C THR A 99 14.43 -11.07 -0.04
N MET A 100 14.28 -11.45 1.23
CA MET A 100 13.70 -10.56 2.25
C MET A 100 14.44 -9.23 2.35
N LEU A 101 15.77 -9.26 2.47
CA LEU A 101 16.56 -8.03 2.53
C LEU A 101 16.52 -7.26 1.21
N GLU A 102 16.58 -7.92 0.06
CA GLU A 102 16.49 -7.28 -1.25
C GLU A 102 15.17 -6.50 -1.40
N VAL A 103 14.06 -7.12 -1.02
CA VAL A 103 12.75 -6.45 -1.04
C VAL A 103 12.73 -5.29 -0.07
N VAL A 104 13.07 -5.48 1.20
CA VAL A 104 13.05 -4.40 2.21
C VAL A 104 13.96 -3.24 1.81
N CYS A 105 15.17 -3.53 1.34
CA CYS A 105 16.13 -2.50 0.96
C CYS A 105 15.81 -1.81 -0.36
N SER A 106 14.91 -2.35 -1.19
CA SER A 106 14.37 -1.60 -2.33
C SER A 106 13.53 -0.39 -1.90
N TYR A 107 13.06 -0.36 -0.65
CA TYR A 107 12.34 0.78 -0.06
C TYR A 107 13.25 1.80 0.63
N ARG A 108 14.57 1.64 0.61
CA ARG A 108 15.48 2.64 1.19
C ARG A 108 15.27 4.00 0.51
N PHE A 109 15.38 5.08 1.28
CA PHE A 109 15.34 6.42 0.71
C PHE A 109 16.60 6.63 -0.13
N ASP A 110 16.49 6.46 -1.43
CA ASP A 110 17.60 6.71 -2.33
C ASP A 110 17.71 8.23 -2.56
N SER A 111 18.60 8.89 -1.81
CA SER A 111 18.93 10.30 -2.07
C SER A 111 19.61 10.51 -3.43
N SER A 112 20.02 9.42 -4.10
CA SER A 112 20.52 9.41 -5.48
C SER A 112 19.47 8.98 -6.51
N GLN A 113 18.24 8.62 -6.09
CA GLN A 113 17.11 8.64 -7.02
C GLN A 113 16.97 10.08 -7.47
N SER A 114 17.29 10.28 -8.74
CA SER A 114 17.23 11.56 -9.40
C SER A 114 15.93 12.26 -9.01
N THR A 115 16.03 13.48 -8.48
CA THR A 115 14.89 14.41 -8.46
C THR A 115 14.43 14.75 -9.89
N SER A 116 15.05 14.16 -10.92
CA SER A 116 14.53 14.14 -12.27
C SER A 116 13.25 13.32 -12.32
N ARG A 117 12.17 14.02 -12.64
CA ARG A 117 10.89 13.44 -13.03
C ARG A 117 11.11 12.40 -14.12
N ILE A 118 10.70 11.16 -13.86
CA ILE A 118 10.79 10.05 -14.81
C ILE A 118 9.51 9.88 -15.64
N ALA A 119 8.37 10.36 -15.13
CA ALA A 119 7.08 10.26 -15.81
C ALA A 119 6.06 11.28 -15.26
N THR A 120 4.90 11.36 -15.91
CA THR A 120 3.72 12.06 -15.44
C THR A 120 2.56 11.07 -15.33
N ALA A 121 1.72 11.24 -14.32
CA ALA A 121 0.50 10.44 -14.15
C ALA A 121 -0.69 11.34 -13.80
N ILE A 122 -1.90 10.88 -14.13
CA ILE A 122 -3.16 11.51 -13.75
C ILE A 122 -3.68 10.86 -12.47
N VAL A 123 -3.94 11.67 -11.45
CA VAL A 123 -4.79 11.26 -10.31
C VAL A 123 -6.23 11.18 -10.79
N PHE A 124 -6.80 9.97 -10.88
CA PHE A 124 -8.11 9.76 -11.52
C PHE A 124 -9.24 9.47 -10.52
N SER A 125 -8.93 9.23 -9.25
CA SER A 125 -9.92 8.92 -8.20
C SER A 125 -9.77 9.78 -6.95
N PRO A 126 -10.02 11.11 -7.02
CA PRO A 126 -10.02 11.96 -5.83
C PRO A 126 -11.15 11.60 -4.85
N PRO A 127 -10.94 11.76 -3.52
CA PRO A 127 -9.69 12.16 -2.90
C PRO A 127 -8.67 11.03 -2.93
N SER A 128 -7.45 11.34 -3.38
CA SER A 128 -6.33 10.39 -3.41
C SER A 128 -5.27 10.80 -2.39
N ASN A 129 -4.81 9.86 -1.58
CA ASN A 129 -3.88 10.10 -0.48
C ASN A 129 -2.44 9.86 -0.92
N VAL A 130 -1.60 10.82 -0.56
CA VAL A 130 -0.14 10.73 -0.60
C VAL A 130 0.34 10.47 0.81
N ARG A 131 1.29 9.54 0.98
CA ARG A 131 1.71 9.04 2.28
C ARG A 131 3.22 9.11 2.48
N THR A 132 3.64 9.08 3.73
CA THR A 132 5.05 9.07 4.14
C THR A 132 5.78 7.77 3.77
N SER A 133 5.06 6.66 3.71
CA SER A 133 5.52 5.31 3.38
C SER A 133 4.36 4.51 2.80
N PRO A 134 4.57 3.31 2.23
CA PRO A 134 3.47 2.40 1.90
C PRO A 134 2.54 2.24 3.10
N ASN A 135 1.26 2.58 2.91
CA ASN A 135 0.22 2.53 3.96
C ASN A 135 0.51 3.35 5.24
N GLY A 136 1.54 4.20 5.24
CA GLY A 136 1.92 5.07 6.35
C GLY A 136 1.00 6.27 6.53
N ASN A 137 1.46 7.26 7.31
CA ASN A 137 0.70 8.47 7.57
C ASN A 137 0.41 9.24 6.28
N ILE A 138 -0.79 9.84 6.19
CA ILE A 138 -1.17 10.68 5.06
C ILE A 138 -0.46 12.03 5.20
N ILE A 139 0.30 12.41 4.18
CA ILE A 139 0.90 13.74 4.03
C ILE A 139 -0.19 14.72 3.60
N CYS A 140 -0.86 14.42 2.48
CA CYS A 140 -1.99 15.21 1.99
C CYS A 140 -2.94 14.37 1.15
N SER A 141 -4.12 14.93 0.88
CA SER A 141 -5.11 14.36 -0.03
C SER A 141 -5.28 15.25 -1.25
N VAL A 142 -5.01 14.71 -2.43
CA VAL A 142 -5.29 15.35 -3.72
C VAL A 142 -6.80 15.31 -3.96
N ARG A 143 -7.43 16.49 -3.95
CA ARG A 143 -8.90 16.64 -3.96
C ARG A 143 -9.53 16.74 -5.36
N GLU A 144 -8.71 16.85 -6.39
CA GLU A 144 -9.15 17.05 -7.77
C GLU A 144 -8.36 16.17 -8.74
N ARG A 145 -8.94 15.92 -9.91
CA ARG A 145 -8.24 15.23 -10.99
C ARG A 145 -7.15 16.14 -11.53
N ARG A 146 -5.89 15.70 -11.48
CA ARG A 146 -4.75 16.49 -11.97
C ARG A 146 -3.56 15.62 -12.36
N ASN A 147 -2.68 16.20 -13.17
CA ASN A 147 -1.38 15.64 -13.47
C ASN A 147 -0.45 15.81 -12.27
N ILE A 148 0.35 14.79 -12.00
CA ILE A 148 1.38 14.76 -10.97
C ILE A 148 2.70 14.27 -11.56
N ASN A 149 3.81 14.72 -10.99
CA ASN A 149 5.13 14.22 -11.33
C ASN A 149 5.37 12.89 -10.63
N ILE A 150 6.02 11.97 -11.35
CA ILE A 150 6.45 10.68 -10.83
C ILE A 150 7.99 10.63 -10.92
N TYR A 151 8.61 10.26 -9.81
CA TYR A 151 10.08 10.27 -9.65
C TYR A 151 10.67 8.86 -9.56
N GLY A 152 9.83 7.86 -9.31
CA GLY A 152 10.26 6.49 -9.08
C GLY A 152 9.09 5.66 -8.59
N SER A 153 9.37 4.38 -8.32
CA SER A 153 8.39 3.47 -7.74
C SER A 153 9.03 2.55 -6.73
N VAL A 154 8.20 2.07 -5.80
CA VAL A 154 8.56 1.03 -4.84
C VAL A 154 7.35 0.14 -4.61
N GLY A 155 7.45 -1.12 -5.07
CA GLY A 155 6.29 -2.00 -5.18
C GLY A 155 5.17 -1.33 -6.00
N SER A 156 3.95 -1.29 -5.44
CA SER A 156 2.78 -0.65 -6.06
C SER A 156 2.67 0.86 -5.80
N TRP A 157 3.68 1.48 -5.19
CA TRP A 157 3.68 2.88 -4.77
C TRP A 157 4.61 3.71 -5.62
N TYR A 158 4.23 4.96 -5.90
CA TYR A 158 5.00 5.87 -6.74
C TYR A 158 5.38 7.14 -6.00
N TYR A 159 6.63 7.56 -6.16
CA TYR A 159 7.13 8.79 -5.55
C TYR A 159 6.58 10.01 -6.29
N THR A 160 6.02 10.97 -5.55
CA THR A 160 5.46 12.22 -6.07
C THR A 160 5.67 13.38 -5.11
N ASP A 161 5.71 14.59 -5.63
CA ASP A 161 5.89 15.87 -4.91
C ASP A 161 4.59 16.69 -4.83
N VAL A 162 3.45 16.12 -5.21
CA VAL A 162 2.17 16.86 -5.36
C VAL A 162 1.71 17.55 -4.06
N CYS A 163 2.20 17.12 -2.89
CA CYS A 163 1.92 17.75 -1.60
C CYS A 163 2.90 18.87 -1.22
N GLY A 164 3.84 19.24 -2.09
CA GLY A 164 4.92 20.20 -1.79
C GLY A 164 6.14 19.58 -1.10
N GLU A 165 6.05 18.30 -0.72
CA GLU A 165 7.15 17.47 -0.24
C GLU A 165 7.06 16.08 -0.88
N MET A 166 8.16 15.34 -0.84
CA MET A 166 8.22 13.99 -1.41
C MET A 166 7.37 13.02 -0.58
N GLY A 167 6.45 12.36 -1.25
CA GLY A 167 5.61 11.30 -0.69
C GLY A 167 5.33 10.18 -1.68
N LEU A 168 4.51 9.23 -1.26
CA LEU A 168 4.15 8.05 -2.04
C LEU A 168 2.65 8.02 -2.32
N ILE A 169 2.28 7.79 -3.58
CA ILE A 169 0.90 7.60 -4.02
C ILE A 169 0.73 6.20 -4.60
N HIS A 170 -0.29 5.47 -4.15
CA HIS A 170 -0.56 4.12 -4.60
C HIS A 170 -1.04 4.08 -6.07
N SER A 171 -0.60 3.06 -6.81
CA SER A 171 -0.97 2.79 -8.20
C SER A 171 -2.48 2.82 -8.47
N SER A 172 -3.30 2.37 -7.52
CA SER A 172 -4.77 2.36 -7.67
C SER A 172 -5.40 3.75 -7.76
N GLN A 173 -4.64 4.81 -7.48
CA GLN A 173 -5.10 6.20 -7.47
C GLN A 173 -4.70 6.97 -8.73
N ILE A 174 -3.79 6.40 -9.53
CA ILE A 174 -3.15 7.08 -10.66
C ILE A 174 -3.21 6.26 -11.95
N LYS A 175 -3.15 6.95 -13.09
CA LYS A 175 -2.97 6.34 -14.42
C LYS A 175 -1.86 7.07 -15.15
N PHE A 176 -0.96 6.31 -15.78
CA PHE A 176 0.05 6.88 -16.66
C PHE A 176 -0.59 7.20 -18.02
N ASP A 177 -0.27 8.36 -18.56
CA ASP A 177 -0.58 8.68 -19.95
C ASP A 177 0.41 7.89 -20.81
N ASN A 178 -0.08 6.85 -21.48
CA ASN A 178 0.67 6.08 -22.48
C ASN A 178 0.61 6.78 -23.83
#